data_AF-A7H7C8-F1
#
_entry.id   AF-A7H7C8-F1
#
_cell.length_a   1.000
_cell.length_b   1.000
_cell.length_c   1.000
_cell.angle_alpha   90.00
_cell.angle_beta   90.00
_cell.angle_gamma   90.00
#
_symmetry.space_group_name_H-M   'P 1'
#
loop_
_entity.id
_entity.type
_entity.pdbx_description
1 polymer ?
#
loop_
_entity_poly.entity_id
_entity_poly.type
_entity_poly.pdbx_seq_one_letter_code
_entity_poly.pdbx_strand_id
1 'polypeptide(L)'
;MRAYVLPDERLRKLAGRFVWLDIDTEKPRNAAFVERFPIDAWPSILIVNPEDERVLVRWAGTATAEQIERLALDGERALRAGKASRAEEALARADRLLGERRHAEAAAAFQEALAAGGPRFAARERASEAAVQSLGLAGAATECAATAQKLLPSLGGASAARVAAQGISCALEQEEVAARRSAVAALEPRARGLLDDRRVLADDRSWLYDVLSSARSEAGDDAGAKALARRWLAFLEREAARAKTPLARSAFDGQRLQAALRSGEPARALPALLASERDLPHEYVPPTNLGVLYLALDRPAEALAAADRALALAEGPRRIRVLVLRAEAQAKAGDGAGARATLERAVQEGEALPEAARPRGYLRKAKKLLGELRAS
;
A
#
# COMPACT_ATOMS: atom_id res chain seq x y z
N MET A 1 -8.42 -7.87 -5.66
CA MET A 1 -8.60 -9.32 -5.44
C MET A 1 -9.96 -9.82 -5.95
N ARG A 2 -11.11 -9.40 -5.37
CA ARG A 2 -12.44 -9.93 -5.73
C ARG A 2 -12.80 -9.89 -7.23
N ALA A 3 -12.47 -8.80 -7.93
CA ALA A 3 -12.85 -8.64 -9.34
C ALA A 3 -11.97 -9.37 -10.35
N TYR A 4 -10.72 -9.69 -9.99
CA TYR A 4 -9.68 -10.12 -10.96
C TYR A 4 -8.92 -11.39 -10.58
N VAL A 5 -8.94 -11.79 -9.30
CA VAL A 5 -8.05 -12.82 -8.78
C VAL A 5 -8.84 -14.02 -8.26
N LEU A 6 -9.77 -13.79 -7.35
CA LEU A 6 -10.56 -14.87 -6.74
C LEU A 6 -11.44 -15.64 -7.74
N PRO A 7 -11.97 -15.04 -8.83
CA PRO A 7 -12.73 -15.77 -9.84
C PRO A 7 -11.90 -16.65 -10.79
N ASP A 8 -10.56 -16.58 -10.74
CA ASP A 8 -9.69 -17.31 -11.66
C ASP A 8 -9.78 -18.83 -11.45
N GLU A 9 -9.99 -19.57 -12.53
CA GLU A 9 -10.23 -21.02 -12.49
C GLU A 9 -9.05 -21.80 -11.89
N ARG A 10 -7.83 -21.25 -11.96
CA ARG A 10 -6.64 -21.87 -11.35
C ARG A 10 -6.80 -22.08 -9.85
N LEU A 11 -7.58 -21.24 -9.17
CA LEU A 11 -7.80 -21.36 -7.73
C LEU A 11 -8.79 -22.47 -7.36
N ARG A 12 -9.53 -23.05 -8.32
CA ARG A 12 -10.47 -24.15 -8.05
C ARG A 12 -9.80 -25.36 -7.42
N LYS A 13 -8.54 -25.66 -7.73
CA LYS A 13 -7.79 -26.77 -7.12
C LYS A 13 -7.43 -26.57 -5.64
N LEU A 14 -7.69 -25.38 -5.10
CA LEU A 14 -7.57 -25.07 -3.68
C LEU A 14 -8.90 -25.26 -2.92
N ALA A 15 -10.00 -25.53 -3.65
CA ALA A 15 -11.31 -25.79 -3.03
C ALA A 15 -11.23 -27.02 -2.11
N GLY A 16 -11.84 -26.90 -0.93
CA GLY A 16 -11.83 -27.94 0.10
C GLY A 16 -10.49 -28.11 0.84
N ARG A 17 -9.43 -27.41 0.43
CA ARG A 17 -8.10 -27.46 1.09
C ARG A 17 -7.86 -26.30 2.05
N PHE A 18 -8.58 -25.19 1.83
CA PHE A 18 -8.49 -23.97 2.64
C PHE A 18 -9.89 -23.47 2.99
N VAL A 19 -10.00 -22.93 4.21
CA VAL A 19 -11.10 -22.05 4.59
C VAL A 19 -10.73 -20.63 4.19
N TRP A 20 -11.53 -20.00 3.34
CA TRP A 20 -11.27 -18.65 2.83
C TRP A 20 -12.03 -17.62 3.67
N LEU A 21 -11.31 -16.64 4.19
CA LEU A 21 -11.87 -15.53 4.96
C LEU A 21 -11.54 -14.20 4.28
N ASP A 22 -12.52 -13.30 4.25
CA ASP A 22 -12.34 -11.91 3.82
C ASP A 22 -12.54 -11.01 5.04
N ILE A 23 -11.45 -10.44 5.52
CA ILE A 23 -11.43 -9.63 6.74
C ILE A 23 -11.30 -8.16 6.35
N ASP A 24 -12.39 -7.44 6.55
CA ASP A 24 -12.39 -5.98 6.54
C ASP A 24 -11.82 -5.46 7.86
N THR A 25 -10.57 -5.00 7.82
CA THR A 25 -9.86 -4.52 9.02
C THR A 25 -10.45 -3.24 9.62
N GLU A 26 -11.40 -2.61 8.93
CA GLU A 26 -12.02 -1.36 9.35
C GLU A 26 -13.30 -1.60 10.17
N LYS A 27 -13.87 -2.81 10.11
CA LYS A 27 -15.08 -3.14 10.85
C LYS A 27 -14.76 -3.45 12.32
N PRO A 28 -15.43 -2.79 13.30
CA PRO A 28 -15.20 -3.03 14.72
C PRO A 28 -15.30 -4.49 15.14
N ARG A 29 -16.21 -5.25 14.52
CA ARG A 29 -16.38 -6.70 14.79
C ARG A 29 -15.12 -7.54 14.49
N ASN A 30 -14.20 -7.03 13.66
CA ASN A 30 -12.95 -7.70 13.29
C ASN A 30 -11.77 -7.24 14.15
N ALA A 31 -11.97 -6.36 15.13
CA ALA A 31 -10.90 -5.79 15.95
C ALA A 31 -10.03 -6.87 16.63
N ALA A 32 -10.66 -7.90 17.23
CA ALA A 32 -9.94 -8.99 17.89
C ALA A 32 -9.06 -9.78 16.90
N PHE A 33 -9.51 -9.97 15.66
CA PHE A 33 -8.71 -10.59 14.61
C PHE A 33 -7.50 -9.71 14.25
N VAL A 34 -7.71 -8.40 14.07
CA VAL A 34 -6.63 -7.45 13.72
C VAL A 34 -5.61 -7.32 14.86
N GLU A 35 -6.04 -7.40 16.12
CA GLU A 35 -5.14 -7.40 17.26
C GLU A 35 -4.27 -8.67 17.29
N ARG A 36 -4.87 -9.83 17.00
CA ARG A 36 -4.14 -11.10 16.93
C ARG A 36 -3.23 -11.22 15.70
N PHE A 37 -3.67 -10.70 14.56
CA PHE A 37 -2.98 -10.76 13.28
C PHE A 37 -2.79 -9.35 12.71
N PRO A 38 -1.85 -8.58 13.26
CA PRO A 38 -1.75 -7.16 12.94
C PRO A 38 -1.27 -6.93 11.50
N ILE A 39 -1.87 -5.93 10.85
CA ILE A 39 -1.68 -5.64 9.42
C ILE A 39 -1.00 -4.28 9.27
N ASP A 40 0.17 -4.28 8.62
CA ASP A 40 0.95 -3.06 8.36
C ASP A 40 0.76 -2.51 6.95
N ALA A 41 0.26 -3.34 6.04
CA ALA A 41 0.11 -3.03 4.63
C ALA A 41 -1.16 -3.67 4.08
N TRP A 42 -1.88 -2.94 3.22
CA TRP A 42 -3.10 -3.41 2.60
C TRP A 42 -2.97 -3.44 1.07
N PRO A 43 -3.51 -4.47 0.39
CA PRO A 43 -4.06 -5.70 0.97
C PRO A 43 -2.97 -6.59 1.60
N SER A 44 -3.35 -7.46 2.52
CA SER A 44 -2.49 -8.50 3.09
C SER A 44 -3.17 -9.87 2.98
N ILE A 45 -2.37 -10.91 2.73
CA ILE A 45 -2.80 -12.32 2.70
C ILE A 45 -2.02 -13.06 3.78
N LEU A 46 -2.77 -13.78 4.61
CA LEU A 46 -2.24 -14.63 5.67
C LEU A 46 -2.71 -16.06 5.43
N ILE A 47 -1.80 -17.02 5.58
CA ILE A 47 -2.17 -18.42 5.77
C ILE A 47 -1.86 -18.76 7.21
N VAL A 48 -2.89 -19.19 7.93
CA VAL A 48 -2.84 -19.45 9.37
C VAL A 48 -3.07 -20.94 9.60
N ASN A 49 -2.25 -21.55 10.45
CA ASN A 49 -2.49 -22.92 10.90
C ASN A 49 -3.71 -22.92 11.85
N PRO A 50 -4.79 -23.67 11.58
CA PRO A 50 -5.95 -23.66 12.45
C PRO A 50 -5.70 -24.27 13.84
N GLU A 51 -4.68 -25.11 14.03
CA GLU A 51 -4.45 -25.82 15.29
C GLU A 51 -3.81 -24.94 16.37
N ASP A 52 -2.83 -24.12 16.00
CA ASP A 52 -2.07 -23.27 16.93
C ASP A 52 -2.10 -21.79 16.53
N GLU A 53 -2.84 -21.45 15.48
CA GLU A 53 -3.06 -20.10 14.98
C GLU A 53 -1.77 -19.35 14.60
N ARG A 54 -0.69 -20.08 14.29
CA ARG A 54 0.55 -19.48 13.78
C ARG A 54 0.40 -19.06 12.33
N VAL A 55 1.01 -17.92 11.98
CA VAL A 55 1.13 -17.49 10.57
C VAL A 55 2.18 -18.35 9.87
N LEU A 56 1.74 -19.09 8.85
CA LEU A 56 2.59 -19.94 8.01
C LEU A 56 3.16 -19.18 6.81
N VAL A 57 2.38 -18.25 6.28
CA VAL A 57 2.73 -17.42 5.12
C VAL A 57 2.12 -16.05 5.33
N ARG A 58 2.93 -15.01 5.14
CA ARG A 58 2.48 -13.62 5.06
C ARG A 58 2.89 -13.01 3.73
N TRP A 59 1.94 -12.33 3.09
CA TRP A 59 2.16 -11.57 1.88
C TRP A 59 1.48 -10.22 2.00
N ALA A 60 2.21 -9.15 1.70
CA ALA A 60 1.67 -7.80 1.67
C ALA A 60 1.73 -7.24 0.24
N GLY A 61 0.62 -6.63 -0.18
CA GLY A 61 0.45 -6.08 -1.53
C GLY A 61 -0.48 -6.92 -2.39
N THR A 62 -0.71 -6.44 -3.61
CA THR A 62 -1.54 -7.14 -4.59
C THR A 62 -0.88 -8.46 -5.02
N ALA A 63 -1.70 -9.43 -5.44
CA ALA A 63 -1.25 -10.73 -5.90
C ALA A 63 -2.07 -11.18 -7.11
N THR A 64 -1.43 -11.82 -8.08
CA THR A 64 -2.14 -12.54 -9.16
C THR A 64 -2.72 -13.86 -8.64
N ALA A 65 -3.63 -14.47 -9.40
CA ALA A 65 -4.13 -15.82 -9.10
C ALA A 65 -2.98 -16.84 -9.02
N GLU A 66 -1.95 -16.68 -9.85
CA GLU A 66 -0.75 -17.49 -9.78
C GLU A 66 0.02 -17.33 -8.48
N GLN A 67 0.21 -16.08 -8.03
CA GLN A 67 0.88 -15.83 -6.77
C GLN A 67 0.06 -16.38 -5.60
N ILE A 68 -1.26 -16.19 -5.57
CA ILE A 68 -2.13 -16.78 -4.55
C ILE A 68 -1.99 -18.30 -4.48
N GLU A 69 -1.98 -18.96 -5.64
CA GLU A 69 -1.79 -20.40 -5.69
C GLU A 69 -0.42 -20.82 -5.11
N ARG A 70 0.66 -20.15 -5.51
CA ARG A 70 2.00 -20.45 -4.99
C ARG A 70 2.09 -20.23 -3.49
N LEU A 71 1.53 -19.14 -2.98
CA LEU A 71 1.44 -18.84 -1.55
C LEU A 71 0.68 -19.94 -0.81
N ALA A 72 -0.46 -20.41 -1.34
CA ALA A 72 -1.22 -21.51 -0.76
C ALA A 72 -0.38 -22.79 -0.65
N LEU A 73 0.33 -23.15 -1.72
CA LEU A 73 1.21 -24.32 -1.74
C LEU A 73 2.43 -24.16 -0.80
N ASP A 74 2.96 -22.93 -0.63
CA ASP A 74 3.97 -22.63 0.39
C ASP A 74 3.42 -22.89 1.79
N GLY A 75 2.18 -22.46 2.07
CA GLY A 75 1.51 -22.66 3.36
C GLY A 75 1.34 -24.15 3.70
N GLU A 76 0.92 -24.97 2.75
CA GLU A 76 0.84 -26.43 2.96
C GLU A 76 2.21 -27.06 3.21
N ARG A 77 3.26 -26.60 2.52
CA ARG A 77 4.64 -27.08 2.77
C ARG A 77 5.09 -26.70 4.18
N ALA A 78 4.84 -25.46 4.60
CA ALA A 78 5.17 -24.97 5.93
C ALA A 78 4.41 -25.74 7.05
N LEU A 79 3.22 -26.25 6.75
CA LEU A 79 2.44 -27.07 7.69
C LEU A 79 3.03 -28.46 7.91
N ARG A 80 3.58 -29.11 6.86
CA ARG A 80 4.03 -30.52 6.86
C ARG A 80 5.42 -30.73 7.51
N ALA A 81 5.67 -30.10 8.66
CA ALA A 81 6.96 -30.13 9.37
C ALA A 81 7.65 -31.51 9.31
N GLY A 82 8.85 -31.58 8.74
CA GLY A 82 9.65 -32.82 8.67
C GLY A 82 10.39 -33.11 7.37
N LYS A 83 10.22 -32.30 6.31
CA LYS A 83 10.98 -32.42 5.04
C LYS A 83 11.52 -31.08 4.50
N ALA A 84 11.53 -30.04 5.32
CA ALA A 84 11.97 -28.72 4.92
C ALA A 84 13.50 -28.65 4.84
N SER A 85 14.03 -28.08 3.76
CA SER A 85 15.42 -27.65 3.68
C SER A 85 15.68 -26.49 4.66
N ARG A 86 16.95 -26.24 5.00
CA ARG A 86 17.34 -25.07 5.83
C ARG A 86 16.79 -23.75 5.28
N ALA A 87 16.71 -23.61 3.96
CA ALA A 87 16.15 -22.43 3.31
C ALA A 87 14.63 -22.29 3.58
N GLU A 88 13.89 -23.41 3.53
CA GLU A 88 12.46 -23.43 3.82
C GLU A 88 12.17 -23.22 5.31
N GLU A 89 12.99 -23.75 6.20
CA GLU A 89 12.90 -23.49 7.65
C GLU A 89 13.13 -22.01 7.98
N ALA A 90 14.15 -21.40 7.36
CA ALA A 90 14.41 -19.96 7.50
C ALA A 90 13.27 -19.11 6.93
N LEU A 91 12.69 -19.50 5.78
CA LEU A 91 11.56 -18.82 5.18
C LEU A 91 10.32 -18.87 6.09
N ALA A 92 9.96 -20.05 6.60
CA ALA A 92 8.82 -20.22 7.51
C ALA A 92 8.99 -19.41 8.80
N ARG A 93 10.21 -19.39 9.36
CA ARG A 93 10.57 -18.52 10.48
C ARG A 93 10.38 -17.04 10.14
N ALA A 94 10.83 -16.60 8.96
CA ALA A 94 10.72 -15.22 8.52
C ALA A 94 9.26 -14.77 8.38
N ASP A 95 8.40 -15.60 7.77
CA ASP A 95 6.97 -15.34 7.65
C ASP A 95 6.27 -15.18 9.01
N ARG A 96 6.61 -16.06 9.97
CA ARG A 96 6.11 -15.95 11.34
C ARG A 96 6.55 -14.64 12.00
N LEU A 97 7.84 -14.32 11.94
CA LEU A 97 8.39 -13.07 12.51
C LEU A 97 7.74 -11.83 11.87
N LEU A 98 7.46 -11.87 10.56
CA LEU A 98 6.76 -10.80 9.87
C LEU A 98 5.30 -10.69 10.34
N GLY A 99 4.63 -11.82 10.59
CA GLY A 99 3.29 -11.85 11.19
C GLY A 99 3.24 -11.27 12.60
N GLU A 100 4.32 -11.44 13.37
CA GLU A 100 4.52 -10.87 14.72
C GLU A 100 5.01 -9.41 14.69
N ARG A 101 5.18 -8.80 13.50
CA ARG A 101 5.73 -7.44 13.30
C ARG A 101 7.17 -7.24 13.79
N ARG A 102 7.92 -8.33 13.90
CA ARG A 102 9.35 -8.31 14.23
C ARG A 102 10.16 -8.07 12.96
N HIS A 103 9.97 -6.90 12.36
CA HIS A 103 10.38 -6.60 10.98
C HIS A 103 11.88 -6.78 10.73
N ALA A 104 12.74 -6.30 11.65
CA ALA A 104 14.19 -6.47 11.52
C ALA A 104 14.62 -7.95 11.57
N GLU A 105 14.02 -8.73 12.46
CA GLU A 105 14.31 -10.15 12.59
C GLU A 105 13.76 -10.96 11.40
N ALA A 106 12.59 -10.57 10.90
CA ALA A 106 12.02 -11.15 9.68
C ALA A 106 12.92 -10.90 8.48
N ALA A 107 13.44 -9.67 8.31
CA ALA A 107 14.39 -9.34 7.25
C ALA A 107 15.65 -10.23 7.31
N ALA A 108 16.24 -10.38 8.49
CA ALA A 108 17.41 -11.24 8.70
C ALA A 108 17.10 -12.72 8.35
N ALA A 109 15.93 -13.22 8.75
CA ALA A 109 15.51 -14.59 8.44
C ALA A 109 15.24 -14.81 6.93
N PHE A 110 14.66 -13.84 6.22
CA PHE A 110 14.52 -13.91 4.76
C PHE A 110 15.89 -13.91 4.05
N GLN A 111 16.83 -13.10 4.53
CA GLN A 111 18.21 -13.10 4.01
C GLN A 111 18.92 -14.44 4.27
N GLU A 112 18.69 -15.07 5.44
CA GLU A 112 19.18 -16.43 5.72
C GLU A 112 18.60 -17.44 4.72
N ALA A 113 17.29 -17.38 4.46
CA ALA A 113 16.63 -18.25 3.48
C ALA A 113 17.23 -18.10 2.08
N LEU A 114 17.47 -16.86 1.64
CA LEU A 114 18.10 -16.55 0.36
C LEU A 114 19.54 -17.07 0.26
N ALA A 115 20.30 -17.00 1.35
CA ALA A 115 21.67 -17.53 1.41
C ALA A 115 21.69 -19.05 1.39
N ALA A 116 20.83 -19.71 2.18
CA ALA A 116 20.77 -21.16 2.27
C ALA A 116 20.22 -21.81 0.99
N GLY A 117 19.24 -21.19 0.32
CA GLY A 117 18.62 -21.73 -0.88
C GLY A 117 19.38 -21.41 -2.18
N GLY A 118 20.23 -20.38 -2.17
CA GLY A 118 21.03 -19.98 -3.32
C GLY A 118 20.21 -19.51 -4.54
N PRO A 119 20.81 -19.52 -5.75
CA PRO A 119 20.17 -19.00 -6.96
C PRO A 119 18.96 -19.80 -7.45
N ARG A 120 18.87 -21.10 -7.12
CA ARG A 120 17.79 -22.00 -7.56
C ARG A 120 16.67 -22.16 -6.52
N PHE A 121 16.71 -21.38 -5.45
CA PHE A 121 15.67 -21.44 -4.43
C PHE A 121 14.30 -21.09 -5.03
N ALA A 122 13.35 -22.01 -4.96
CA ALA A 122 12.03 -21.83 -5.57
C ALA A 122 11.29 -20.57 -5.06
N ALA A 123 11.49 -20.21 -3.79
CA ALA A 123 10.90 -19.03 -3.17
C ALA A 123 11.81 -17.78 -3.21
N ARG A 124 12.87 -17.78 -4.03
CA ARG A 124 13.86 -16.68 -4.09
C ARG A 124 13.22 -15.33 -4.37
N GLU A 125 12.31 -15.25 -5.33
CA GLU A 125 11.65 -14.00 -5.71
C GLU A 125 10.85 -13.42 -4.55
N ARG A 126 9.95 -14.24 -3.96
CA ARG A 126 9.16 -13.86 -2.79
C ARG A 126 10.02 -13.49 -1.58
N ALA A 127 11.03 -14.29 -1.27
CA ALA A 127 11.93 -14.01 -0.15
C ALA A 127 12.71 -12.71 -0.36
N SER A 128 13.06 -12.38 -1.62
CA SER A 128 13.71 -11.11 -1.96
C SER A 128 12.78 -9.92 -1.74
N GLU A 129 11.52 -10.01 -2.20
CA GLU A 129 10.50 -8.98 -1.98
C GLU A 129 10.26 -8.75 -0.49
N ALA A 130 10.05 -9.83 0.27
CA ALA A 130 9.74 -9.77 1.69
C ALA A 130 10.94 -9.28 2.53
N ALA A 131 12.18 -9.63 2.16
CA ALA A 131 13.37 -9.10 2.83
C ALA A 131 13.45 -7.57 2.72
N VAL A 132 13.34 -7.04 1.50
CA VAL A 132 13.44 -5.59 1.25
C VAL A 132 12.28 -4.84 1.90
N GLN A 133 11.06 -5.38 1.81
CA GLN A 133 9.89 -4.80 2.49
C GLN A 133 10.05 -4.81 4.01
N SER A 134 10.55 -5.90 4.60
CA SER A 134 10.74 -6.01 6.05
C SER A 134 11.79 -5.02 6.56
N LEU A 135 12.85 -4.75 5.80
CA LEU A 135 13.81 -3.69 6.12
C LEU A 135 13.17 -2.30 6.08
N GLY A 136 12.33 -2.02 5.08
CA GLY A 136 11.55 -0.78 5.00
C GLY A 136 10.62 -0.60 6.21
N LEU A 137 9.86 -1.64 6.57
CA LEU A 137 8.97 -1.63 7.75
C LEU A 137 9.74 -1.48 9.08
N ALA A 138 10.99 -1.96 9.13
CA ALA A 138 11.87 -1.79 10.28
C ALA A 138 12.48 -0.37 10.38
N GLY A 139 12.27 0.50 9.39
CA GLY A 139 12.92 1.82 9.31
C GLY A 139 14.40 1.75 8.94
N ALA A 140 14.90 0.61 8.45
CA ALA A 140 16.29 0.42 8.07
C ALA A 140 16.56 0.90 6.63
N ALA A 141 16.31 2.19 6.37
CA ALA A 141 16.32 2.79 5.04
C ALA A 141 17.60 2.50 4.23
N THR A 142 18.77 2.67 4.85
CA THR A 142 20.08 2.41 4.21
C THR A 142 20.24 0.94 3.82
N GLU A 143 19.95 0.02 4.73
CA GLU A 143 20.09 -1.43 4.50
C GLU A 143 19.03 -1.95 3.52
N CYS A 144 17.82 -1.41 3.56
CA CYS A 144 16.74 -1.67 2.61
C CYS A 144 17.18 -1.33 1.17
N ALA A 145 17.70 -0.12 0.94
CA ALA A 145 18.14 0.32 -0.37
C ALA A 145 19.34 -0.51 -0.88
N ALA A 146 20.31 -0.80 -0.01
CA ALA A 146 21.46 -1.64 -0.36
C ALA A 146 21.05 -3.09 -0.69
N THR A 147 20.13 -3.66 0.08
CA THR A 147 19.60 -5.01 -0.16
C THR A 147 18.83 -5.07 -1.48
N ALA A 148 18.03 -4.04 -1.78
CA ALA A 148 17.35 -3.94 -3.07
C ALA A 148 18.34 -3.91 -4.24
N GLN A 149 19.41 -3.10 -4.16
CA GLN A 149 20.45 -3.03 -5.19
C GLN A 149 21.13 -4.39 -5.42
N LYS A 150 21.39 -5.14 -4.35
CA LYS A 150 22.01 -6.47 -4.42
C LYS A 150 21.10 -7.51 -5.09
N LEU A 151 19.81 -7.51 -4.76
CA LEU A 151 18.89 -8.57 -5.20
C LEU A 151 18.31 -8.32 -6.59
N LEU A 152 18.05 -7.05 -6.92
CA LEU A 152 17.34 -6.63 -8.11
C LEU A 152 17.91 -7.18 -9.44
N PRO A 153 19.23 -7.31 -9.67
CA PRO A 153 19.77 -7.86 -10.92
C PRO A 153 19.34 -9.30 -11.20
N SER A 154 18.99 -10.06 -10.16
CA SER A 154 18.56 -11.46 -10.29
C SER A 154 17.04 -11.65 -10.46
N LEU A 155 16.27 -10.56 -10.49
CA LEU A 155 14.81 -10.60 -10.49
C LEU A 155 14.18 -10.15 -11.83
N GLY A 156 13.04 -10.76 -12.15
CA GLY A 156 12.19 -10.40 -13.29
C GLY A 156 10.79 -9.95 -12.87
N GLY A 157 10.01 -9.45 -13.85
CA GLY A 157 8.58 -9.20 -13.71
C GLY A 157 8.17 -8.38 -12.48
N ALA A 158 7.10 -8.82 -11.81
CA ALA A 158 6.52 -8.14 -10.67
C ALA A 158 7.47 -8.03 -9.47
N SER A 159 8.26 -9.07 -9.18
CA SER A 159 9.21 -9.07 -8.07
C SER A 159 10.32 -8.03 -8.25
N ALA A 160 10.85 -7.89 -9.47
CA ALA A 160 11.79 -6.83 -9.78
C ALA A 160 11.17 -5.43 -9.60
N ALA A 161 9.90 -5.26 -9.99
CA ALA A 161 9.20 -3.97 -9.84
C ALA A 161 9.02 -3.58 -8.38
N ARG A 162 8.55 -4.51 -7.53
CA ARG A 162 8.36 -4.24 -6.09
C ARG A 162 9.67 -4.00 -5.37
N VAL A 163 10.71 -4.80 -5.65
CA VAL A 163 12.05 -4.60 -5.05
C VAL A 163 12.64 -3.27 -5.48
N ALA A 164 12.54 -2.91 -6.77
CA ALA A 164 13.01 -1.61 -7.25
C ALA A 164 12.23 -0.46 -6.61
N ALA A 165 10.90 -0.55 -6.54
CA ALA A 165 10.07 0.50 -6.00
C ALA A 165 10.31 0.71 -4.49
N GLN A 166 10.32 -0.38 -3.70
CA GLN A 166 10.64 -0.33 -2.27
C GLN A 166 12.06 0.19 -2.04
N GLY A 167 13.04 -0.26 -2.83
CA GLY A 167 14.42 0.18 -2.72
C GLY A 167 14.59 1.68 -2.96
N ILE A 168 13.87 2.23 -3.96
CA ILE A 168 13.86 3.67 -4.22
C ILE A 168 13.16 4.41 -3.09
N SER A 169 12.00 3.95 -2.60
CA SER A 169 11.35 4.55 -1.42
C SER A 169 12.30 4.62 -0.23
N CYS A 170 12.96 3.52 0.11
CA CYS A 170 13.96 3.47 1.18
C CYS A 170 15.16 4.40 0.91
N ALA A 171 15.61 4.53 -0.34
CA ALA A 171 16.67 5.47 -0.69
C ALA A 171 16.25 6.92 -0.41
N LEU A 172 15.02 7.31 -0.74
CA LEU A 172 14.49 8.66 -0.53
C LEU A 172 14.32 9.01 0.96
N GLU A 173 14.16 8.01 1.82
CA GLU A 173 14.09 8.19 3.28
C GLU A 173 15.46 8.42 3.93
N GLN A 174 16.58 8.18 3.23
CA GLN A 174 17.92 8.40 3.79
C GLN A 174 18.17 9.88 4.04
N GLU A 175 18.69 10.22 5.23
CA GLU A 175 18.99 11.61 5.61
C GLU A 175 20.18 12.19 4.81
N GLU A 176 21.20 11.37 4.53
CA GLU A 176 22.39 11.81 3.82
C GLU A 176 22.12 11.89 2.31
N VAL A 177 22.29 13.09 1.75
CA VAL A 177 21.90 13.43 0.38
C VAL A 177 22.74 12.67 -0.66
N ALA A 178 24.03 12.47 -0.44
CA ALA A 178 24.88 11.73 -1.38
C ALA A 178 24.53 10.23 -1.43
N ALA A 179 24.24 9.62 -0.29
CA ALA A 179 23.81 8.24 -0.15
C ALA A 179 22.43 8.03 -0.79
N ARG A 180 21.48 8.94 -0.53
CA ARG A 180 20.19 9.01 -1.23
C ARG A 180 20.39 9.03 -2.74
N ARG A 181 21.16 10.00 -3.25
CA ARG A 181 21.41 10.16 -4.70
C ARG A 181 22.07 8.93 -5.32
N SER A 182 23.09 8.38 -4.66
CA SER A 182 23.81 7.19 -5.11
C SER A 182 22.88 5.97 -5.19
N ALA A 183 22.08 5.74 -4.15
CA ALA A 183 21.16 4.61 -4.11
C ALA A 183 20.04 4.73 -5.16
N VAL A 184 19.47 5.93 -5.35
CA VAL A 184 18.50 6.18 -6.43
C VAL A 184 19.13 5.94 -7.79
N ALA A 185 20.35 6.47 -8.04
CA ALA A 185 21.03 6.30 -9.32
C ALA A 185 21.32 4.82 -9.66
N ALA A 186 21.59 3.99 -8.65
CA ALA A 186 21.80 2.56 -8.83
C ALA A 186 20.51 1.78 -9.20
N LEU A 187 19.36 2.20 -8.68
CA LEU A 187 18.09 1.50 -8.84
C LEU A 187 17.25 2.01 -10.03
N GLU A 188 17.35 3.30 -10.34
CA GLU A 188 16.51 3.99 -11.34
C GLU A 188 16.53 3.33 -12.73
N PRO A 189 17.69 2.95 -13.33
CA PRO A 189 17.71 2.40 -14.68
C PRO A 189 16.85 1.16 -14.82
N ARG A 190 16.94 0.24 -13.84
CA ARG A 190 16.15 -0.98 -13.82
C ARG A 190 14.67 -0.70 -13.55
N ALA A 191 14.36 0.21 -12.62
CA ALA A 191 13.00 0.65 -12.33
C ALA A 191 12.30 1.23 -13.57
N ARG A 192 12.99 2.08 -14.33
CA ARG A 192 12.44 2.67 -15.56
C ARG A 192 12.16 1.63 -16.63
N GLY A 193 13.07 0.67 -16.82
CA GLY A 193 12.87 -0.43 -17.76
C GLY A 193 11.66 -1.33 -17.44
N LEU A 194 11.19 -1.33 -16.19
CA LEU A 194 10.03 -2.12 -15.76
C LEU A 194 8.69 -1.43 -16.01
N LEU A 195 8.66 -0.12 -16.27
CA LEU A 195 7.41 0.62 -16.55
C LEU A 195 6.68 0.10 -17.80
N ASP A 196 7.44 -0.40 -18.78
CA ASP A 196 6.91 -0.91 -20.05
C ASP A 196 6.82 -2.45 -20.10
N ASP A 197 7.24 -3.15 -19.04
CA ASP A 197 7.15 -4.61 -18.96
C ASP A 197 5.70 -5.05 -18.71
N ARG A 198 5.11 -5.72 -19.69
CA ARG A 198 3.72 -6.19 -19.65
C ARG A 198 3.47 -7.28 -18.60
N ARG A 199 4.52 -7.90 -18.05
CA ARG A 199 4.44 -8.88 -16.96
C ARG A 199 4.27 -8.22 -15.59
N VAL A 200 4.48 -6.92 -15.49
CA VAL A 200 4.33 -6.15 -14.25
C VAL A 200 2.88 -5.67 -14.13
N LEU A 201 2.28 -5.85 -12.94
CA LEU A 201 0.91 -5.43 -12.69
C LEU A 201 0.76 -3.91 -12.79
N ALA A 202 -0.47 -3.46 -13.03
CA ALA A 202 -0.74 -2.02 -13.11
C ALA A 202 -0.45 -1.30 -11.79
N ASP A 203 -0.72 -1.97 -10.67
CA ASP A 203 -0.44 -1.48 -9.31
C ASP A 203 1.07 -1.31 -9.07
N ASP A 204 1.87 -2.34 -9.39
CA ASP A 204 3.34 -2.29 -9.25
C ASP A 204 3.97 -1.24 -10.18
N ARG A 205 3.46 -1.09 -11.41
CA ARG A 205 3.88 -0.01 -12.33
C ARG A 205 3.49 1.36 -11.79
N SER A 206 2.32 1.47 -11.19
CA SER A 206 1.87 2.71 -10.55
C SER A 206 2.80 3.11 -9.40
N TRP A 207 3.23 2.16 -8.57
CA TRP A 207 4.19 2.44 -7.51
C TRP A 207 5.55 2.87 -8.07
N LEU A 208 6.05 2.22 -9.13
CA LEU A 208 7.25 2.67 -9.83
C LEU A 208 7.14 4.12 -10.33
N TYR A 209 6.01 4.49 -10.94
CA TYR A 209 5.76 5.87 -11.36
C TYR A 209 5.83 6.86 -10.20
N ASP A 210 5.21 6.54 -9.06
CA ASP A 210 5.17 7.42 -7.88
C ASP A 210 6.58 7.64 -7.29
N VAL A 211 7.35 6.56 -7.08
CA VAL A 211 8.69 6.67 -6.47
C VAL A 211 9.69 7.32 -7.42
N LEU A 212 9.61 7.06 -8.73
CA LEU A 212 10.45 7.72 -9.73
C LEU A 212 10.10 9.21 -9.87
N SER A 213 8.82 9.57 -9.78
CA SER A 213 8.39 10.97 -9.80
C SER A 213 8.89 11.70 -8.54
N SER A 214 8.84 11.04 -7.39
CA SER A 214 9.33 11.59 -6.13
C SER A 214 10.86 11.77 -6.17
N ALA A 215 11.59 10.77 -6.68
CA ALA A 215 13.03 10.84 -6.85
C ALA A 215 13.48 12.01 -7.75
N ARG A 216 12.71 12.30 -8.81
CA ARG A 216 12.96 13.45 -9.69
C ARG A 216 12.79 14.78 -8.96
N SER A 217 11.71 14.94 -8.20
CA SER A 217 11.47 16.17 -7.42
C SER A 217 12.53 16.37 -6.34
N GLU A 218 12.92 15.30 -5.63
CA GLU A 218 14.02 15.33 -4.65
C GLU A 218 15.39 15.69 -5.28
N ALA A 219 15.57 15.39 -6.57
CA ALA A 219 16.74 15.81 -7.33
C ALA A 219 16.66 17.26 -7.87
N GLY A 220 15.57 17.98 -7.59
CA GLY A 220 15.28 19.31 -8.14
C GLY A 220 14.77 19.32 -9.59
N ASP A 221 14.45 18.16 -10.15
CA ASP A 221 13.90 18.01 -11.50
C ASP A 221 12.36 18.00 -11.47
N ASP A 222 11.77 19.12 -11.06
CA ASP A 222 10.31 19.26 -10.95
C ASP A 222 9.60 19.12 -12.30
N ALA A 223 10.23 19.58 -13.38
CA ALA A 223 9.69 19.43 -14.73
C ALA A 223 9.62 17.95 -15.13
N GLY A 224 10.69 17.18 -14.87
CA GLY A 224 10.74 15.73 -15.10
C GLY A 224 9.76 14.97 -14.20
N ALA A 225 9.63 15.36 -12.93
CA ALA A 225 8.64 14.79 -12.00
C ALA A 225 7.21 14.98 -12.54
N LYS A 226 6.83 16.20 -12.93
CA LYS A 226 5.51 16.49 -13.51
C LYS A 226 5.28 15.74 -14.82
N ALA A 227 6.28 15.67 -15.70
CA ALA A 227 6.19 14.92 -16.95
C ALA A 227 5.94 13.43 -16.70
N LEU A 228 6.62 12.85 -15.71
CA LEU A 228 6.42 11.45 -15.34
C LEU A 228 5.02 11.23 -14.71
N ALA A 229 4.56 12.13 -13.86
CA ALA A 229 3.20 12.09 -13.29
C ALA A 229 2.10 12.19 -14.37
N ARG A 230 2.29 13.00 -15.43
CA ARG A 230 1.37 13.01 -16.59
C ARG A 230 1.32 11.68 -17.31
N ARG A 231 2.49 11.05 -17.50
CA ARG A 231 2.59 9.74 -18.15
C ARG A 231 1.92 8.65 -17.30
N TRP A 232 2.10 8.72 -15.99
CA TRP A 232 1.43 7.88 -15.00
C TRP A 232 -0.09 8.04 -15.05
N LEU A 233 -0.59 9.27 -15.05
CA LEU A 233 -2.02 9.57 -15.16
C LEU A 233 -2.62 8.98 -16.43
N ALA A 234 -1.99 9.20 -17.59
CA ALA A 234 -2.43 8.64 -18.86
C ALA A 234 -2.40 7.09 -18.86
N PHE A 235 -1.43 6.49 -18.18
CA PHE A 235 -1.38 5.04 -17.99
C PHE A 235 -2.57 4.53 -17.19
N LEU A 236 -2.88 5.15 -16.04
CA LEU A 236 -4.01 4.76 -15.19
C LEU A 236 -5.37 4.96 -15.86
N GLU A 237 -5.52 6.00 -16.68
CA GLU A 237 -6.72 6.21 -17.51
C GLU A 237 -6.94 5.06 -18.49
N ARG A 238 -5.88 4.59 -19.17
CA ARG A 238 -5.96 3.44 -20.08
C ARG A 238 -6.29 2.13 -19.35
N GLU A 239 -5.68 1.89 -18.19
CA GLU A 239 -5.96 0.67 -17.41
C GLU A 239 -7.40 0.67 -16.89
N ALA A 240 -7.89 1.80 -16.39
CA ALA A 240 -9.27 1.92 -15.94
C ALA A 240 -10.29 1.80 -17.08
N ALA A 241 -9.98 2.29 -18.28
CA ALA A 241 -10.85 2.12 -19.45
C ALA A 241 -11.03 0.64 -19.86
N ARG A 242 -10.11 -0.24 -19.46
CA ARG A 242 -10.21 -1.70 -19.70
C ARG A 242 -11.02 -2.42 -18.63
N ALA A 243 -11.26 -1.79 -17.49
CA ALA A 243 -12.02 -2.39 -16.40
C ALA A 243 -13.46 -2.69 -16.81
N LYS A 244 -13.98 -3.84 -16.39
CA LYS A 244 -15.31 -4.34 -16.81
C LYS A 244 -16.43 -3.97 -15.86
N THR A 245 -16.11 -3.54 -14.65
CA THR A 245 -17.10 -3.15 -13.64
C THR A 245 -16.72 -1.82 -13.00
N PRO A 246 -17.70 -1.07 -12.46
CA PRO A 246 -17.42 0.17 -11.74
C PRO A 246 -16.42 -0.01 -10.60
N LEU A 247 -16.56 -1.08 -9.80
CA LEU A 247 -15.63 -1.40 -8.71
C LEU A 247 -14.21 -1.63 -9.21
N ALA A 248 -14.07 -2.34 -10.33
CA ALA A 248 -12.77 -2.66 -10.89
C ALA A 248 -12.10 -1.44 -11.55
N ARG A 249 -12.90 -0.48 -12.01
CA ARG A 249 -12.46 0.82 -12.53
C ARG A 249 -12.04 1.76 -11.41
N SER A 250 -12.78 1.81 -10.31
CA SER A 250 -12.50 2.70 -9.18
C SER A 250 -11.25 2.31 -8.39
N ALA A 251 -10.77 1.08 -8.53
CA ALA A 251 -9.49 0.64 -7.97
C ALA A 251 -8.30 1.54 -8.38
N PHE A 252 -8.39 2.24 -9.52
CA PHE A 252 -7.36 3.17 -9.99
C PHE A 252 -7.54 4.61 -9.50
N ASP A 253 -8.66 4.97 -8.86
CA ASP A 253 -9.02 6.36 -8.61
C ASP A 253 -8.10 7.08 -7.62
N GLY A 254 -7.65 6.37 -6.57
CA GLY A 254 -6.69 6.94 -5.62
C GLY A 254 -5.36 7.29 -6.28
N GLN A 255 -4.84 6.39 -7.11
CA GLN A 255 -3.60 6.60 -7.86
C GLN A 255 -3.78 7.67 -8.96
N ARG A 256 -4.95 7.70 -9.60
CA ARG A 256 -5.30 8.71 -10.61
C ARG A 256 -5.31 10.11 -10.00
N LEU A 257 -5.94 10.25 -8.83
CA LEU A 257 -5.94 11.49 -8.08
C LEU A 257 -4.50 11.93 -7.77
N GLN A 258 -3.69 11.05 -7.19
CA GLN A 258 -2.29 11.37 -6.86
C GLN A 258 -1.49 11.80 -8.10
N ALA A 259 -1.60 11.07 -9.21
CA ALA A 259 -0.93 11.40 -10.45
C ALA A 259 -1.36 12.77 -11.00
N ALA A 260 -2.66 13.09 -10.95
CA ALA A 260 -3.21 14.38 -11.38
C ALA A 260 -2.75 15.54 -10.50
N LEU A 261 -2.67 15.35 -9.18
CA LEU A 261 -2.12 16.35 -8.26
C LEU A 261 -0.64 16.60 -8.55
N ARG A 262 0.17 15.53 -8.66
CA ARG A 262 1.61 15.63 -8.93
C ARG A 262 1.93 16.22 -10.30
N SER A 263 1.09 15.98 -11.31
CA SER A 263 1.27 16.58 -12.64
C SER A 263 0.93 18.08 -12.69
N GLY A 264 0.26 18.60 -11.66
CA GLY A 264 -0.31 19.95 -11.65
C GLY A 264 -1.58 20.07 -12.50
N GLU A 265 -2.28 18.96 -12.76
CA GLU A 265 -3.53 18.92 -13.55
C GLU A 265 -4.68 18.27 -12.73
N PRO A 266 -4.99 18.76 -11.52
CA PRO A 266 -6.02 18.16 -10.66
C PRO A 266 -7.35 17.95 -11.38
N ALA A 267 -7.80 18.94 -12.15
CA ALA A 267 -9.10 18.93 -12.84
C ALA A 267 -9.28 17.73 -13.79
N ARG A 268 -8.19 17.15 -14.31
CA ARG A 268 -8.25 16.00 -15.22
C ARG A 268 -8.80 14.73 -14.55
N ALA A 269 -8.62 14.59 -13.23
CA ALA A 269 -9.19 13.46 -12.48
C ALA A 269 -10.69 13.61 -12.21
N LEU A 270 -11.25 14.83 -12.27
CA LEU A 270 -12.62 15.11 -11.81
C LEU A 270 -13.71 14.26 -12.48
N PRO A 271 -13.77 14.12 -13.82
CA PRO A 271 -14.86 13.38 -14.46
C PRO A 271 -14.88 11.90 -14.06
N ALA A 272 -13.70 11.30 -13.93
CA ALA A 272 -13.53 9.92 -13.51
C ALA A 272 -14.01 9.69 -12.07
N LEU A 273 -13.63 10.58 -11.14
CA LEU A 273 -14.02 10.46 -9.73
C LEU A 273 -15.53 10.66 -9.54
N LEU A 274 -16.15 11.60 -10.26
CA LEU A 274 -17.60 11.80 -10.26
C LEU A 274 -18.34 10.55 -10.78
N ALA A 275 -17.84 9.93 -11.85
CA ALA A 275 -18.42 8.71 -12.38
C ALA A 275 -18.34 7.55 -11.36
N SER A 276 -17.23 7.43 -10.63
CA SER A 276 -17.10 6.42 -9.59
C SER A 276 -18.01 6.66 -8.39
N GLU A 277 -18.19 7.91 -7.94
CA GLU A 277 -19.14 8.21 -6.85
C GLU A 277 -20.57 7.86 -7.23
N ARG A 278 -21.00 8.22 -8.44
CA ARG A 278 -22.34 7.88 -8.95
C ARG A 278 -22.55 6.37 -9.06
N ASP A 279 -21.56 5.66 -9.58
CA ASP A 279 -21.70 4.22 -9.86
C ASP A 279 -21.47 3.34 -8.60
N LEU A 280 -20.93 3.91 -7.51
CA LEU A 280 -20.63 3.23 -6.25
C LEU A 280 -21.15 4.02 -5.04
N PRO A 281 -22.48 4.24 -4.93
CA PRO A 281 -23.06 5.14 -3.94
C PRO A 281 -22.93 4.67 -2.47
N HIS A 282 -22.53 3.42 -2.25
CA HIS A 282 -22.35 2.83 -0.92
C HIS A 282 -20.88 2.73 -0.49
N GLU A 283 -19.94 3.19 -1.33
CA GLU A 283 -18.51 3.19 -1.03
C GLU A 283 -18.08 4.56 -0.50
N TYR A 284 -17.35 4.61 0.61
CA TYR A 284 -16.86 5.87 1.17
C TYR A 284 -15.64 6.43 0.39
N VAL A 285 -14.93 5.59 -0.35
CA VAL A 285 -13.68 5.96 -1.04
C VAL A 285 -13.92 6.99 -2.16
N PRO A 286 -14.91 6.83 -3.06
CA PRO A 286 -15.19 7.84 -4.08
C PRO A 286 -15.46 9.26 -3.54
N PRO A 287 -16.38 9.49 -2.58
CA PRO A 287 -16.57 10.83 -2.01
C PRO A 287 -15.32 11.34 -1.28
N THR A 288 -14.53 10.46 -0.65
CA THR A 288 -13.26 10.85 -0.03
C THR A 288 -12.25 11.37 -1.06
N ASN A 289 -12.11 10.70 -2.20
CA ASN A 289 -11.21 11.14 -3.28
C ASN A 289 -11.68 12.47 -3.91
N LEU A 290 -13.00 12.65 -4.07
CA LEU A 290 -13.56 13.92 -4.54
C LEU A 290 -13.28 15.06 -3.55
N GLY A 291 -13.45 14.84 -2.25
CA GLY A 291 -13.15 15.87 -1.25
C GLY A 291 -11.69 16.34 -1.30
N VAL A 292 -10.74 15.40 -1.42
CA VAL A 292 -9.31 15.74 -1.60
C VAL A 292 -9.10 16.53 -2.90
N LEU A 293 -9.73 16.11 -4.00
CA LEU A 293 -9.61 16.80 -5.28
C LEU A 293 -10.17 18.23 -5.22
N TYR A 294 -11.33 18.41 -4.59
CA TYR A 294 -11.96 19.73 -4.46
C TYR A 294 -11.12 20.70 -3.63
N LEU A 295 -10.46 20.23 -2.56
CA LEU A 295 -9.49 21.06 -1.84
C LEU A 295 -8.33 21.52 -2.74
N ALA A 296 -7.79 20.63 -3.57
CA ALA A 296 -6.73 20.96 -4.52
C ALA A 296 -7.20 21.90 -5.65
N LEU A 297 -8.51 21.97 -5.91
CA LEU A 297 -9.12 22.88 -6.87
C LEU A 297 -9.61 24.20 -6.24
N ASP A 298 -9.30 24.44 -4.96
CA ASP A 298 -9.76 25.62 -4.20
C ASP A 298 -11.30 25.71 -4.09
N ARG A 299 -11.96 24.55 -3.96
CA ARG A 299 -13.43 24.39 -3.87
C ARG A 299 -13.85 23.83 -2.51
N PRO A 300 -13.71 24.61 -1.41
CA PRO A 300 -13.88 24.09 -0.05
C PRO A 300 -15.33 23.69 0.28
N ALA A 301 -16.34 24.33 -0.32
CA ALA A 301 -17.74 23.97 -0.09
C ALA A 301 -18.06 22.58 -0.67
N GLU A 302 -17.61 22.29 -1.88
CA GLU A 302 -17.77 20.96 -2.49
C GLU A 302 -16.92 19.90 -1.79
N ALA A 303 -15.73 20.29 -1.30
CA ALA A 303 -14.91 19.40 -0.48
C ALA A 303 -15.62 18.99 0.81
N LEU A 304 -16.24 19.95 1.51
CA LEU A 304 -17.02 19.71 2.72
C LEU A 304 -18.21 18.79 2.43
N ALA A 305 -18.99 19.08 1.39
CA ALA A 305 -20.12 18.25 1.00
C ALA A 305 -19.71 16.81 0.64
N ALA A 306 -18.57 16.63 -0.04
CA ALA A 306 -18.04 15.30 -0.35
C ALA A 306 -17.54 14.58 0.92
N ALA A 307 -16.86 15.29 1.82
CA ALA A 307 -16.42 14.73 3.10
C ALA A 307 -17.59 14.28 3.98
N ASP A 308 -18.70 15.03 4.01
CA ASP A 308 -19.91 14.66 4.74
C ASP A 308 -20.55 13.36 4.18
N ARG A 309 -20.63 13.22 2.85
CA ARG A 309 -21.09 11.96 2.22
C ARG A 309 -20.15 10.80 2.55
N ALA A 310 -18.84 11.01 2.53
CA ALA A 310 -17.88 9.99 2.93
C ALA A 310 -18.03 9.60 4.41
N LEU A 311 -18.27 10.56 5.31
CA LEU A 311 -18.48 10.29 6.74
C LEU A 311 -19.77 9.53 7.04
N ALA A 312 -20.79 9.62 6.18
CA ALA A 312 -21.98 8.80 6.32
C ALA A 312 -21.71 7.30 6.08
N LEU A 313 -20.61 6.97 5.39
CA LEU A 313 -20.25 5.62 4.97
C LEU A 313 -18.98 5.07 5.64
N ALA A 314 -18.05 5.94 6.07
CA ALA A 314 -16.76 5.53 6.60
C ALA A 314 -16.83 5.07 8.07
N GLU A 315 -16.23 3.91 8.33
CA GLU A 315 -16.11 3.29 9.65
C GLU A 315 -14.63 3.15 10.07
N GLY A 316 -14.42 2.84 11.35
CA GLY A 316 -13.12 2.44 11.87
C GLY A 316 -11.97 3.43 11.61
N PRO A 317 -10.73 2.94 11.38
CA PRO A 317 -9.55 3.78 11.21
C PRO A 317 -9.62 4.78 10.05
N ARG A 318 -10.33 4.46 8.95
CA ARG A 318 -10.44 5.38 7.80
C ARG A 318 -11.35 6.55 8.04
N ARG A 319 -12.32 6.40 8.94
CA ARG A 319 -13.16 7.50 9.39
C ARG A 319 -12.33 8.69 9.87
N ILE A 320 -11.20 8.43 10.55
CA ILE A 320 -10.30 9.47 11.04
C ILE A 320 -9.70 10.29 9.89
N ARG A 321 -9.33 9.63 8.78
CA ARG A 321 -8.87 10.33 7.57
C ARG A 321 -9.94 11.26 7.01
N VAL A 322 -11.21 10.81 6.98
CA VAL A 322 -12.31 11.62 6.44
C VAL A 322 -12.63 12.80 7.37
N LEU A 323 -12.55 12.61 8.69
CA LEU A 323 -12.68 13.72 9.64
C LEU A 323 -11.58 14.77 9.45
N VAL A 324 -10.32 14.36 9.25
CA VAL A 324 -9.24 15.31 8.94
C VAL A 324 -9.54 16.06 7.64
N LEU A 325 -9.96 15.36 6.58
CA LEU A 325 -10.33 15.99 5.30
C LEU A 325 -11.46 17.02 5.48
N ARG A 326 -12.48 16.68 6.26
CA ARG A 326 -13.59 17.60 6.58
C ARG A 326 -13.10 18.84 7.29
N ALA A 327 -12.24 18.69 8.31
CA ALA A 327 -11.68 19.81 9.04
C ALA A 327 -10.84 20.74 8.15
N GLU A 328 -10.05 20.17 7.23
CA GLU A 328 -9.30 20.95 6.24
C GLU A 328 -10.23 21.76 5.33
N ALA A 329 -11.34 21.16 4.87
CA ALA A 329 -12.36 21.85 4.09
C ALA A 329 -13.06 22.98 4.88
N GLN A 330 -13.38 22.74 6.15
CA GLN A 330 -13.96 23.76 7.03
C GLN A 330 -13.01 24.94 7.24
N ALA A 331 -11.74 24.67 7.59
CA ALA A 331 -10.74 25.72 7.77
C ALA A 331 -10.55 26.54 6.48
N LYS A 332 -10.47 25.86 5.32
CA LYS A 332 -10.37 26.50 4.00
C LYS A 332 -11.62 27.33 3.66
N ALA A 333 -12.80 26.96 4.16
CA ALA A 333 -14.05 27.71 4.04
C ALA A 333 -14.18 28.86 5.07
N GLY A 334 -13.21 29.06 5.97
CA GLY A 334 -13.27 30.04 7.05
C GLY A 334 -14.05 29.59 8.30
N ASP A 335 -14.51 28.33 8.36
CA ASP A 335 -15.16 27.74 9.52
C ASP A 335 -14.13 27.16 10.51
N GLY A 336 -13.38 28.04 11.18
CA GLY A 336 -12.35 27.65 12.15
C GLY A 336 -12.93 26.93 13.38
N ALA A 337 -14.11 27.35 13.85
CA ALA A 337 -14.79 26.73 14.98
C ALA A 337 -15.23 25.29 14.66
N GLY A 338 -15.85 25.07 13.51
CA GLY A 338 -16.23 23.75 13.06
C GLY A 338 -15.03 22.87 12.73
N ALA A 339 -13.95 23.42 12.16
CA ALA A 339 -12.71 22.68 11.93
C ALA A 339 -12.12 22.15 13.25
N ARG A 340 -12.06 23.00 14.28
CA ARG A 340 -11.59 22.63 15.63
C ARG A 340 -12.42 21.49 16.21
N ALA A 341 -13.75 21.62 16.19
CA ALA A 341 -14.66 20.58 16.71
C ALA A 341 -14.50 19.25 15.96
N THR A 342 -14.33 19.28 14.64
CA THR A 342 -14.09 18.07 13.84
C THR A 342 -12.77 17.40 14.18
N LEU A 343 -11.70 18.18 14.41
CA LEU A 343 -10.38 17.63 14.76
C LEU A 343 -10.38 17.03 16.17
N GLU A 344 -11.04 17.67 17.13
CA GLU A 344 -11.22 17.12 18.48
C GLU A 344 -11.93 15.77 18.41
N ARG A 345 -13.00 15.67 17.63
CA ARG A 345 -13.68 14.41 17.34
C ARG A 345 -12.76 13.38 16.66
N ALA A 346 -11.93 13.79 15.70
CA ALA A 346 -10.98 12.89 15.03
C ALA A 346 -9.95 12.31 16.00
N VAL A 347 -9.45 13.12 16.94
CA VAL A 347 -8.54 12.66 17.98
C VAL A 347 -9.25 11.71 18.94
N GLN A 348 -10.43 12.08 19.43
CA GLN A 348 -11.21 11.25 20.34
C GLN A 348 -11.56 9.88 19.73
N GLU A 349 -12.15 9.86 18.53
CA GLU A 349 -12.53 8.62 17.85
C GLU A 349 -11.28 7.77 17.54
N GLY A 350 -10.17 8.39 17.14
CA GLY A 350 -8.97 7.64 16.78
C GLY A 350 -8.20 7.09 18.00
N GLU A 351 -8.23 7.77 19.15
CA GLU A 351 -7.63 7.27 20.39
C GLU A 351 -8.44 6.12 21.02
N ALA A 352 -9.75 6.09 20.77
CA ALA A 352 -10.63 5.01 21.19
C ALA A 352 -10.43 3.71 20.37
N LEU A 353 -9.74 3.76 19.23
CA LEU A 353 -9.45 2.56 18.43
C LEU A 353 -8.42 1.66 19.14
N PRO A 354 -8.51 0.32 18.93
CA PRO A 354 -7.48 -0.61 19.37
C PRO A 354 -6.09 -0.21 18.86
N GLU A 355 -5.05 -0.38 19.68
CA GLU A 355 -3.68 0.06 19.36
C GLU A 355 -3.20 -0.43 17.99
N ALA A 356 -3.48 -1.69 17.65
CA ALA A 356 -3.13 -2.30 16.38
C ALA A 356 -3.82 -1.66 15.16
N ALA A 357 -4.96 -1.01 15.35
CA ALA A 357 -5.77 -0.38 14.29
C ALA A 357 -5.64 1.15 14.27
N ARG A 358 -4.91 1.77 15.21
CA ARG A 358 -4.82 3.23 15.31
C ARG A 358 -4.18 3.85 14.06
N PRO A 359 -4.84 4.81 13.37
CA PRO A 359 -4.28 5.47 12.19
C PRO A 359 -3.29 6.57 12.61
N ARG A 360 -2.12 6.16 13.15
CA ARG A 360 -1.13 7.04 13.78
C ARG A 360 -0.77 8.29 12.95
N GLY A 361 -0.63 8.14 11.64
CA GLY A 361 -0.34 9.27 10.74
C GLY A 361 -1.43 10.33 10.71
N TYR A 362 -2.70 9.91 10.56
CA TYR A 362 -3.84 10.83 10.57
C TYR A 362 -4.11 11.41 11.97
N LEU A 363 -3.88 10.63 13.03
CA LEU A 363 -3.94 11.15 14.40
C LEU A 363 -2.90 12.23 14.67
N ARG A 364 -1.64 12.02 14.24
CA ARG A 364 -0.61 13.07 14.34
C ARG A 364 -1.00 14.31 13.55
N LYS A 365 -1.51 14.15 12.33
CA LYS A 365 -2.00 15.26 11.50
C LYS A 365 -3.15 16.00 12.19
N ALA A 366 -4.12 15.29 12.74
CA ALA A 366 -5.26 15.88 13.44
C ALA A 366 -4.82 16.71 14.65
N LYS A 367 -3.93 16.15 15.49
CA LYS A 367 -3.37 16.85 16.65
C LYS A 367 -2.58 18.10 16.26
N LYS A 368 -1.79 18.02 15.18
CA LYS A 368 -1.03 19.16 14.65
C LYS A 368 -1.96 20.29 14.22
N LEU A 369 -2.93 20.00 13.34
CA LEU A 369 -3.90 20.99 12.85
C LEU A 369 -4.72 21.60 14.00
N LEU A 370 -5.08 20.79 15.01
CA LEU A 370 -5.81 21.27 16.18
C LEU A 370 -4.97 22.24 17.01
N GLY A 371 -3.67 21.98 17.15
CA GLY A 371 -2.72 22.89 17.80
C GLY A 371 -2.61 24.22 17.06
N GLU A 372 -2.48 24.17 15.73
CA GLU A 372 -2.40 25.37 14.88
C GLU A 372 -3.66 26.24 15.01
N LEU A 373 -4.86 25.65 14.97
CA LEU A 373 -6.13 26.37 15.12
C LEU A 373 -6.40 26.89 16.53
N ARG A 374 -5.71 26.40 17.56
CA ARG A 374 -5.81 26.93 18.93
C ARG A 374 -4.86 28.10 19.18
N ALA A 375 -3.83 28.23 18.34
CA ALA A 375 -2.84 29.31 18.43
C ALA A 375 -3.23 30.54 17.59
N SER A 376 -4.08 30.37 16.57
CA SER A 376 -4.78 31.43 15.83
C SER A 376 -6.02 31.91 16.57
#